data_AF-B7PT09-F1
#
_entry.id   AF-B7PT09-F1
#
_cell.length_a   1.000
_cell.length_b   1.000
_cell.length_c   1.000
_cell.angle_alpha   90.00
_cell.angle_beta   90.00
_cell.angle_gamma   90.00
#
_symmetry.space_group_name_H-M   'P 1'
#
loop_
_entity.id
_entity.type
_entity.pdbx_description
1 polymer ?
#
loop_
_entity_poly.entity_id
_entity_poly.type
_entity_poly.pdbx_seq_one_letter_code
_entity_poly.pdbx_strand_id
1 'polypeptide(L)' 'FKRFMRLHSVELHCSTAYRLEENGLVERSNGTLLAVLRKVCALEPLPWRSRLERAAFAVNTSLNASTNFSLFQLLFGY' A
#
# COMPACT_ATOMS: atom_id res chain seq x y z
N PHE A 1 11.06 -1.25 19.16
CA PHE A 1 10.77 -1.84 17.84
C PHE A 1 11.52 -3.15 17.58
N LYS A 2 12.87 -3.19 17.49
CA LYS A 2 13.63 -4.45 17.25
C LYS A 2 13.29 -5.59 18.22
N ARG A 3 13.20 -5.28 19.52
CA ARG A 3 12.81 -6.25 20.56
C ARG A 3 11.38 -6.77 20.39
N PHE A 4 10.45 -5.93 19.92
CA PHE A 4 9.07 -6.31 19.65
C PHE A 4 9.00 -7.28 18.45
N MET A 5 9.65 -6.94 17.34
CA MET A 5 9.69 -7.79 16.15
C MET A 5 10.32 -9.17 16.42
N ARG A 6 11.40 -9.22 17.21
CA ARG A 6 12.03 -10.48 17.62
C ARG A 6 11.09 -11.37 18.44
N LEU A 7 10.24 -10.79 19.30
CA LEU A 7 9.26 -11.57 20.08
C LEU A 7 8.18 -12.18 19.17
N HIS A 8 7.84 -11.49 18.08
CA HIS A 8 6.88 -11.96 17.08
C HIS A 8 7.52 -12.79 15.96
N SER A 9 8.81 -13.16 16.07
CA SER A 9 9.55 -13.87 15.03
C SER A 9 9.51 -13.17 13.65
N VAL A 10 9.44 -11.83 13.65
CA VAL A 10 9.49 -11.01 12.44
C VAL A 10 10.92 -10.55 12.21
N GLU A 11 11.47 -10.88 11.05
CA GLU A 11 12.77 -10.38 10.61
C GLU A 11 12.64 -8.95 10.07
N LEU A 12 13.56 -8.08 10.48
CA LEU A 12 13.60 -6.68 10.04
C LEU A 12 14.57 -6.52 8.88
N HIS A 13 14.05 -6.36 7.67
CA HIS A 13 14.83 -5.95 6.50
C HIS A 13 14.82 -4.43 6.39
N CYS A 14 15.99 -3.82 6.51
CA CYS A 14 16.18 -2.38 6.28
C CYS A 14 16.89 -2.19 4.95
N SER A 15 16.39 -1.28 4.13
CA SER A 15 17.12 -0.85 2.93
C SER A 15 18.37 -0.06 3.34
N THR A 16 19.37 -0.08 2.46
CA THR A 16 20.56 0.75 2.62
C THR A 16 20.16 2.23 2.65
N ALA A 17 20.82 3.03 3.50
CA ALA A 17 20.50 4.45 3.61
C ALA A 17 20.56 5.14 2.23
N TYR A 18 19.57 5.99 1.95
CA TYR A 18 19.43 6.74 0.68
C TYR A 18 19.28 5.90 -0.59
N ARG A 19 19.00 4.59 -0.50
CA ARG A 19 18.69 3.72 -1.64
C ARG A 19 17.19 3.41 -1.70
N LEU A 20 16.40 4.34 -2.23
CA LEU A 20 14.94 4.19 -2.43
C LEU A 20 14.61 3.03 -3.39
N GLU A 21 15.51 2.73 -4.31
CA GLU A 21 15.38 1.69 -5.34
C GLU A 21 15.13 0.29 -4.77
N GLU A 22 15.68 -0.01 -3.58
CA GLU A 22 15.56 -1.32 -2.94
C GLU A 22 14.11 -1.65 -2.52
N ASN A 23 13.25 -0.64 -2.34
CA ASN A 23 11.86 -0.82 -1.94
C ASN A 23 10.84 -0.37 -3.00
N GLY A 24 11.26 -0.36 -4.28
CA GLY A 24 10.49 0.24 -5.38
C GLY A 24 9.09 -0.37 -5.64
N LEU A 25 8.81 -1.60 -5.19
CA LEU A 25 7.47 -2.19 -5.26
C LEU A 25 6.51 -1.54 -4.26
N VAL A 26 6.96 -1.38 -3.01
CA VAL A 26 6.17 -0.72 -1.97
C VAL A 26 5.99 0.75 -2.31
N GLU A 27 7.02 1.42 -2.83
CA GLU A 27 6.94 2.82 -3.24
C GLU A 27 5.90 3.04 -4.35
N ARG A 28 5.89 2.18 -5.38
CA ARG A 28 4.87 2.24 -6.44
C ARG A 28 3.46 2.00 -5.92
N SER A 29 3.28 1.02 -5.04
CA SER A 29 1.99 0.74 -4.39
C SER A 29 1.50 1.96 -3.57
N ASN A 30 2.38 2.51 -2.73
CA ASN A 30 2.07 3.69 -1.92
C ASN A 30 1.76 4.92 -2.78
N GLY A 31 2.49 5.12 -3.87
CA GLY A 31 2.22 6.19 -4.84
C GLY A 31 0.84 6.08 -5.47
N THR A 32 0.42 4.86 -5.82
CA THR A 32 -0.92 4.58 -6.35
C THR A 32 -2.00 4.91 -5.34
N LEU A 33 -1.84 4.45 -4.09
CA LEU A 33 -2.76 4.76 -3.00
C LEU A 33 -2.87 6.27 -2.75
N LEU A 34 -1.74 6.98 -2.73
CA LEU A 34 -1.72 8.43 -2.56
C LEU A 34 -2.44 9.15 -3.70
N ALA A 35 -2.28 8.69 -4.95
CA ALA A 35 -2.95 9.26 -6.11
C ALA A 35 -4.47 9.08 -6.03
N VAL A 36 -4.94 7.90 -5.63
CA VAL A 36 -6.37 7.62 -5.41
C VAL A 36 -6.90 8.49 -4.28
N LEU A 37 -6.19 8.55 -3.14
CA LEU A 37 -6.60 9.35 -1.99
C LEU A 37 -6.70 10.85 -2.34
N ARG A 38 -5.73 11.40 -3.07
CA ARG A 38 -5.76 12.80 -3.54
C ARG A 38 -6.99 13.07 -4.39
N LYS A 39 -7.33 12.18 -5.33
CA LYS A 39 -8.55 12.32 -6.16
C LYS A 39 -9.82 12.29 -5.32
N VAL A 40 -9.90 11.36 -4.36
CA VAL A 40 -11.08 11.23 -3.49
C VAL A 40 -11.25 12.44 -2.58
N CYS A 41 -10.16 12.97 -2.01
CA CYS A 41 -10.18 14.18 -1.19
C CYS A 41 -10.45 15.46 -2.01
N ALA A 42 -10.10 15.48 -3.30
CA ALA A 42 -10.39 16.62 -4.18
C ALA A 42 -11.87 16.69 -4.59
N LEU A 43 -12.55 15.55 -4.72
CA LEU A 43 -13.97 15.47 -5.07
C LEU A 43 -14.90 15.87 -3.91
N GLU A 44 -14.46 15.66 -2.67
CA GLU A 44 -15.24 15.95 -1.47
C GLU A 44 -14.27 16.34 -0.34
N PRO A 45 -14.35 17.57 0.21
CA PRO A 45 -13.43 18.09 1.23
C PRO A 45 -13.69 17.50 2.65
N LEU A 46 -13.94 16.20 2.72
CA LEU A 46 -14.07 15.45 3.96
C LEU A 46 -12.69 15.03 4.50
N PRO A 47 -12.56 14.71 5.80
CA PRO A 47 -11.27 14.34 6.38
C PRO A 47 -10.69 13.10 5.70
N TRP A 48 -9.43 13.19 5.28
CA TRP A 48 -8.69 12.11 4.60
C TRP A 48 -8.76 10.76 5.34
N ARG A 49 -8.87 10.77 6.67
CA ARG A 49 -8.96 9.57 7.52
C ARG A 49 -10.14 8.68 7.15
N SER A 50 -11.32 9.27 6.93
CA SER A 50 -12.52 8.50 6.57
C SER A 50 -12.49 8.00 5.12
N ARG A 51 -11.65 8.60 4.27
CA ARG A 51 -11.48 8.21 2.87
C ARG A 51 -10.37 7.20 2.65
N LEU A 52 -9.47 7.03 3.62
CA LEU A 52 -8.36 6.09 3.53
C LEU A 52 -8.86 4.65 3.31
N GLU A 53 -9.88 4.22 4.04
CA GLU A 53 -10.48 2.89 3.89
C GLU A 53 -11.03 2.68 2.48
N ARG A 54 -11.75 3.68 1.95
CA ARG A 54 -12.34 3.63 0.61
C ARG A 54 -11.27 3.66 -0.49
N ALA A 55 -10.20 4.42 -0.29
CA ALA A 55 -9.05 4.44 -1.18
C ALA A 55 -8.28 3.10 -1.16
N ALA A 56 -8.06 2.53 0.03
CA ALA A 56 -7.42 1.22 0.19
C ALA A 56 -8.27 0.12 -0.46
N PHE A 57 -9.59 0.14 -0.27
CA PHE A 57 -10.51 -0.78 -0.93
C PHE A 57 -10.44 -0.68 -2.45
N ALA A 58 -10.47 0.55 -3.00
CA ALA A 58 -10.36 0.79 -4.43
C ALA A 58 -9.03 0.27 -5.00
N VAL A 59 -7.90 0.51 -4.32
CA VAL A 59 -6.60 0.00 -4.75
C VAL A 59 -6.55 -1.53 -4.69
N ASN A 60 -7.05 -2.14 -3.62
CA ASN A 60 -7.00 -3.59 -3.44
C ASN A 60 -7.88 -4.37 -4.42
N THR A 61 -8.99 -3.77 -4.87
CA THR A 61 -9.93 -4.38 -5.83
C THR A 61 -9.63 -4.00 -7.28
N SER A 62 -8.76 -3.01 -7.52
CA SER A 62 -8.33 -2.64 -8.87
C SER A 62 -7.40 -3.71 -9.45
N LEU A 63 -7.60 -4.02 -10.73
CA LEU A 63 -6.69 -4.90 -11.46
C LEU A 63 -5.32 -4.22 -11.60
N ASN A 64 -4.28 -4.94 -11.21
CA ASN A 64 -2.93 -4.51 -11.49
C ASN A 64 -2.53 -4.98 -12.89
N ALA A 65 -2.17 -4.05 -13.77
CA ALA A 65 -1.81 -4.33 -15.16
C ALA A 65 -0.62 -5.30 -15.30
N SER A 66 0.31 -5.35 -14.34
CA SER A 66 1.46 -6.26 -14.42
C SER A 66 1.10 -7.71 -14.07
N THR A 67 0.12 -7.91 -13.20
CA THR A 67 -0.30 -9.25 -12.74
C THR A 67 -1.59 -9.72 -13.39
N ASN A 68 -2.37 -8.82 -14.01
CA ASN A 68 -3.76 -9.04 -14.45
C ASN A 68 -4.73 -9.50 -13.35
N PHE A 69 -4.31 -9.43 -12.08
CA PHE A 69 -5.11 -9.75 -10.92
C PHE A 69 -5.21 -8.54 -10.01
N SER A 70 -6.32 -8.45 -9.28
CA SER A 70 -6.41 -7.53 -8.15
C SER A 70 -5.61 -8.06 -6.95
N LEU A 71 -5.15 -7.17 -6.06
CA LEU A 71 -4.49 -7.61 -4.82
C LEU A 71 -5.42 -8.48 -3.98
N PHE A 72 -6.72 -8.20 -3.99
CA PHE A 72 -7.74 -9.02 -3.36
C PHE A 72 -7.73 -10.46 -3.88
N GLN A 73 -7.71 -10.66 -5.20
CA GLN A 73 -7.66 -12.00 -5.80
C GLN A 73 -6.38 -12.74 -5.41
N LEU A 74 -5.22 -12.05 -5.43
CA LEU A 74 -3.95 -12.66 -5.03
C LEU A 74 -3.92 -13.05 -3.55
N LEU A 75 -4.60 -12.30 -2.69
CA LEU A 75 -4.63 -12.56 -1.25
C LEU A 75 -5.61 -13.68 -0.87
N PHE A 76 -6.78 -13.74 -1.53
CA PHE A 76 -7.86 -14.66 -1.17
C PHE A 76 -8.02 -15.87 -2.12
N GLY A 77 -7.30 -15.90 -3.24
CA GLY A 77 -7.28 -17.03 -4.18
C GLY A 77 -8.53 -17.16 -5.05
N TYR A 78 -9.20 -16.05 -5.37
CA TYR A 78 -10.37 -15.99 -6.26
C TYR A 78 -10.00 -15.84 -7.74
#